data_AF-A0A382CHS8-F1
#
_entry.id   AF-A0A382CHS8-F1
#
_cell.length_a   1.000
_cell.length_b   1.000
_cell.length_c   1.000
_cell.angle_alpha   90.00
_cell.angle_beta   90.00
_cell.angle_gamma   90.00
#
_symmetry.space_group_name_H-M   'P 1'
#
loop_
_entity.id
_entity.type
_entity.pdbx_description
1 polymer ?
#
loop_
_entity_poly.entity_id
_entity_poly.type
_entity_poly.pdbx_seq_one_letter_code
_entity_poly.pdbx_strand_id
1 'polypeptide(L)' 'MNDNLTAKDVPGWDSFNHVNLIINIEEEFGVRFSNDEVGGMQNVGNLKKLLAAKII' A
#
# COMPACT_ATOMS: atom_id res chain seq x y z
N MET A 1 2.04 -5.92 -14.76
CA MET A 1 1.80 -4.76 -13.87
C MET A 1 3.15 -4.14 -13.53
N ASN A 2 3.27 -2.82 -13.53
CA ASN A 2 4.53 -2.13 -13.22
C ASN A 2 4.58 -1.85 -11.71
N ASP A 3 5.47 -2.51 -11.00
CA ASP A 3 5.60 -2.40 -9.54
C ASP A 3 6.25 -1.07 -9.11
N ASN A 4 6.85 -0.33 -10.03
CA ASN A 4 7.46 0.97 -9.76
C ASN A 4 6.46 2.13 -9.75
N LEU A 5 5.17 1.87 -9.97
CA LEU A 5 4.15 2.92 -9.92
C LEU A 5 4.14 3.57 -8.52
N THR A 6 4.43 4.86 -8.51
CA THR A 6 4.38 5.72 -7.33
C THR A 6 3.10 6.56 -7.35
N ALA A 7 2.83 7.26 -6.24
CA ALA A 7 1.74 8.23 -6.17
C ALA A 7 1.82 9.32 -7.26
N LYS A 8 3.03 9.61 -7.78
CA LYS A 8 3.22 10.60 -8.86
C LYS A 8 2.76 10.09 -10.23
N ASP A 9 2.77 8.78 -10.43
CA ASP A 9 2.47 8.14 -11.71
C ASP A 9 0.97 7.82 -11.86
N VAL A 10 0.21 7.92 -10.77
CA VAL A 10 -1.22 7.59 -10.71
C VAL A 10 -2.02 8.86 -10.40
N PRO A 11 -2.71 9.44 -11.40
CA PRO A 11 -3.59 10.58 -11.18
C PRO A 11 -4.62 10.29 -10.08
N GLY A 12 -4.73 11.19 -9.11
CA GLY A 12 -5.63 11.04 -7.97
C GLY A 12 -5.03 10.28 -6.77
N TRP A 13 -3.80 9.78 -6.84
CA TRP A 13 -3.15 9.22 -5.67
C TRP A 13 -2.55 10.34 -4.79
N ASP A 14 -3.38 10.87 -3.89
CA ASP A 14 -2.98 11.79 -2.81
C ASP A 14 -2.91 11.07 -1.46
N SER A 15 -2.61 11.81 -0.38
CA SER A 15 -2.51 11.23 0.97
C SER A 15 -3.82 10.58 1.45
N PHE A 16 -4.98 11.09 1.03
CA PHE A 16 -6.27 10.54 1.45
C PHE A 16 -6.54 9.20 0.75
N ASN A 17 -6.35 9.16 -0.57
CA ASN A 17 -6.50 7.93 -1.35
C ASN A 17 -5.43 6.89 -0.99
N HIS A 18 -4.24 7.32 -0.56
CA HIS A 18 -3.23 6.44 -0.01
C HIS A 18 -3.69 5.74 1.28
N VAL A 19 -4.22 6.49 2.24
CA VAL A 19 -4.76 5.92 3.50
C VAL A 19 -5.93 5.00 3.21
N ASN A 20 -6.85 5.42 2.33
CA ASN A 20 -8.01 4.62 1.96
C ASN A 20 -7.58 3.30 1.29
N LEU A 21 -6.57 3.31 0.41
CA LEU A 21 -6.02 2.10 -0.19
C LEU A 21 -5.50 1.13 0.88
N ILE A 22 -4.76 1.62 1.87
CA ILE A 22 -4.24 0.78 2.96
C ILE A 22 -5.38 0.16 3.76
N ILE A 23 -6.37 0.95 4.18
CA ILE A 23 -7.52 0.46 4.95
C ILE A 23 -8.28 -0.64 4.19
N ASN A 24 -8.56 -0.42 2.90
CA ASN A 24 -9.26 -1.44 2.09
C ASN A 24 -8.47 -2.75 1.99
N ILE A 25 -7.13 -2.69 1.91
CA ILE A 25 -6.28 -3.89 1.87
C ILE A 25 -6.27 -4.58 3.24
N GLU A 26 -6.19 -3.83 4.34
CA GLU A 26 -6.28 -4.39 5.69
C GLU A 26 -7.60 -5.13 5.91
N GLU A 27 -8.72 -4.54 5.50
CA GLU A 27 -10.05 -5.14 5.60
C GLU A 27 -10.22 -6.37 4.71
N GLU A 28 -9.81 -6.29 3.44
CA GLU A 28 -9.96 -7.39 2.46
C GLU A 28 -9.13 -8.62 2.84
N PHE A 29 -7.91 -8.42 3.34
CA PHE A 29 -6.99 -9.52 3.65
C PHE A 29 -6.92 -9.85 5.15
N GLY A 30 -7.62 -9.11 6.00
CA GLY A 30 -7.61 -9.30 7.46
C GLY A 30 -6.25 -9.06 8.10
N VAL A 31 -5.45 -8.15 7.53
CA VAL A 31 -4.09 -7.81 8.00
C VAL A 31 -4.06 -6.42 8.63
N ARG A 32 -2.96 -6.11 9.35
CA ARG A 32 -2.68 -4.74 9.82
C ARG A 32 -1.25 -4.34 9.52
N PHE A 33 -1.08 -3.11 9.06
CA PHE A 33 0.18 -2.44 8.84
C PHE A 33 0.44 -1.42 9.95
N SER A 34 1.71 -1.26 10.32
CA SER A 34 2.13 -0.18 11.20
C SER A 34 2.30 1.13 10.42
N ASN A 35 2.28 2.26 11.13
CA ASN A 35 2.55 3.57 10.53
C ASN A 35 3.94 3.62 9.87
N ASP A 36 4.93 2.90 10.41
CA ASP A 36 6.27 2.84 9.85
C ASP A 36 6.30 2.02 8.54
N GLU A 37 5.54 0.92 8.47
CA GLU A 37 5.38 0.11 7.25
C GLU A 37 4.69 0.93 6.13
N VAL A 38 3.65 1.68 6.48
CA VAL A 38 2.92 2.55 5.54
C VAL A 38 3.79 3.74 5.12
N GLY A 39 4.48 4.40 6.06
CA GLY A 39 5.37 5.54 5.78
C GLY A 39 6.58 5.18 4.92
N GLY A 40 7.04 3.93 4.98
CA GLY A 40 8.10 3.39 4.12
C GLY A 40 7.64 2.97 2.71
N MET A 41 6.34 3.01 2.42
CA MET A 41 5.78 2.57 1.14
C MET A 41 5.96 3.63 0.06
N GLN A 42 6.82 3.36 -0.93
CA GLN A 42 7.12 4.31 -2.00
C GLN A 42 6.43 3.98 -3.33
N ASN A 43 6.07 2.73 -3.54
CA ASN A 43 5.44 2.23 -4.76
C ASN A 43 4.57 0.99 -4.50
N VAL A 44 3.83 0.58 -5.52
CA VAL A 44 2.98 -0.62 -5.51
C VAL A 44 3.79 -1.89 -5.21
N GLY A 45 5.05 -1.96 -5.62
CA GLY A 45 5.94 -3.08 -5.30
C GLY A 45 6.21 -3.24 -3.81
N ASN A 46 6.40 -2.13 -3.08
CA ASN A 46 6.55 -2.17 -1.62
C ASN A 46 5.28 -2.68 -0.95
N LEU A 47 4.10 -2.21 -1.38
CA LEU A 47 2.81 -2.68 -0.89
C LEU A 47 2.66 -4.20 -1.03
N LYS A 48 2.95 -4.72 -2.23
CA LYS A 48 2.87 -6.17 -2.49
C LYS A 48 3.78 -6.98 -1.58
N LYS A 49 5.01 -6.52 -1.35
CA LYS A 49 5.97 -7.19 -0.46
C LYS A 49 5.50 -7.18 0.99
N LEU A 50 4.99 -6.04 1.46
CA LEU A 50 4.44 -5.93 2.82
C LEU A 50 3.25 -6.87 2.99
N LEU A 51 2.31 -6.88 2.04
CA LEU A 51 1.14 -7.74 2.08
C LEU A 51 1.52 -9.23 2.06
N ALA A 52 2.44 -9.63 1.18
CA ALA A 52 2.94 -11.00 1.11
C ALA A 52 3.67 -11.45 2.38
N ALA A 53 4.22 -10.52 3.17
CA ALA A 53 4.83 -10.83 4.45
C ALA A 53 3.79 -11.02 5.59
N LYS A 54 2.55 -10.54 5.41
CA LYS A 54 1.46 -10.67 6.40
C LYS A 54 0.57 -11.88 6.14
N ILE A 55 0.36 -12.23 4.88
CA ILE A 55 -0.48 -13.36 4.47
C ILE A 55 0.41 -14.62 4.42
N ILE A 56 0.11 -15.61 5.26
CA ILE A 56 0.77 -16.94 5.31
C ILE A 56 -0.02 -17.92 4.45
#